data_AF-A0A6L5HJG9-F1
#
_entry.id   AF-A0A6L5HJG9-F1
#
_cell.length_a   1.000
_cell.length_b   1.000
_cell.length_c   1.000
_cell.angle_alpha   90.00
_cell.angle_beta   90.00
_cell.angle_gamma   90.00
#
_symmetry.space_group_name_H-M   'P 1'
#
loop_
_entity.id
_entity.type
_entity.pdbx_description
1 polymer ?
#
loop_
_entity_poly.entity_id
_entity_poly.type
_entity_poly.pdbx_seq_one_letter_code
_entity_poly.pdbx_strand_id
1 'polypeptide(L)'
;MDVTLLLSKLPDLSCETNSYGEDLDVVNKALLGESDKEKKKEIILGWIKRKQPCMLGRLASTGKQTIQLSVYVIDDNDVALGQEHLKAYLQACRLEWKQACSKGKSDAVLYFFNIRKLIDLPPSDSLVEVFRGFSNLIFNEYAPVNTDVIYTEAAPLIQDGKLFLYKAGINFFHTTVHHTANHDRRVPGGAIISINSVGHYANNMVSQGLANDLDEAVKNIQRLAWQSIGNGGISLKNKRSTSWHNIDPENTCPHLSRPSTVPEGFSEKKYSANYHTDVLIPDLLTRKVTDVDDPSIEKWKWLTIEYFTTMQYELGSIDFGMFHGYPVDHEAINFNPFPPIRGVNSPKLIY
;
A
#
# COMPACT_ATOMS: atom_id res chain seq x y z
N MET A 1 -15.90 16.88 1.46
CA MET A 1 -15.97 17.04 0.00
C MET A 1 -16.65 15.81 -0.56
N ASP A 2 -17.61 15.97 -1.47
CA ASP A 2 -18.38 14.87 -2.05
C ASP A 2 -17.60 14.25 -3.22
N VAL A 3 -17.22 12.97 -3.13
CA VAL A 3 -16.40 12.30 -4.15
C VAL A 3 -17.20 12.01 -5.42
N THR A 4 -18.51 11.76 -5.29
CA THR A 4 -19.38 11.53 -6.46
C THR A 4 -19.52 12.80 -7.29
N LEU A 5 -19.61 13.97 -6.63
CA LEU A 5 -19.60 15.25 -7.33
C LEU A 5 -18.25 15.52 -8.01
N LEU A 6 -17.12 15.21 -7.35
CA LEU A 6 -15.80 15.34 -7.98
C LEU A 6 -15.69 14.47 -9.24
N LEU A 7 -16.06 13.19 -9.14
CA LEU A 7 -16.04 12.25 -10.26
C LEU A 7 -16.96 12.70 -11.39
N SER A 8 -18.14 13.26 -11.08
CA SER A 8 -19.06 13.77 -12.10
C SER A 8 -18.45 14.89 -12.95
N LYS A 9 -17.60 15.74 -12.36
CA LYS A 9 -16.94 16.88 -13.00
C LYS A 9 -15.69 16.52 -13.78
N LEU A 10 -15.14 15.33 -13.57
CA LEU A 10 -13.97 14.87 -14.33
C LEU A 10 -14.31 14.74 -15.82
N PRO A 11 -13.37 15.09 -16.71
CA PRO A 11 -13.54 14.88 -18.14
C PRO A 11 -13.78 13.39 -18.44
N ASP A 12 -14.59 13.12 -19.46
CA ASP A 12 -14.71 11.78 -20.03
C ASP A 12 -13.60 11.59 -21.07
N LEU A 13 -12.56 10.84 -20.69
CA LEU A 13 -11.40 10.54 -21.53
C LEU A 13 -11.53 9.17 -22.21
N SER A 14 -12.72 8.55 -22.20
CA SER A 14 -12.90 7.18 -22.70
C SER A 14 -12.61 6.99 -24.19
N CYS A 15 -12.62 8.07 -24.98
CA CYS A 15 -12.25 8.09 -26.39
C CYS A 15 -10.75 8.37 -26.64
N GLU A 16 -10.02 8.84 -25.62
CA GLU A 16 -8.59 9.07 -25.64
C GLU A 16 -7.88 7.82 -25.11
N THR A 17 -7.82 6.75 -25.91
CA THR A 17 -7.16 5.51 -25.48
C THR A 17 -5.66 5.72 -25.35
N ASN A 18 -5.22 6.11 -24.16
CA ASN A 18 -3.82 6.10 -23.76
C ASN A 18 -3.40 4.67 -23.43
N SER A 19 -2.31 4.21 -24.03
CA SER A 19 -1.69 2.94 -23.65
C SER A 19 -0.82 3.15 -22.42
N TYR A 20 -1.01 2.32 -21.39
CA TYR A 20 -0.17 2.29 -20.18
C TYR A 20 0.68 1.01 -20.14
N GLY A 21 1.06 0.52 -21.31
CA GLY A 21 1.78 -0.73 -21.49
C GLY A 21 0.84 -1.92 -21.62
N GLU A 22 1.28 -2.90 -22.43
CA GLU A 22 0.48 -4.08 -22.82
C GLU A 22 -0.13 -4.82 -21.61
N ASP A 23 0.60 -4.90 -20.49
CA ASP A 23 0.12 -5.62 -19.31
C ASP A 23 -0.98 -4.88 -18.55
N LEU A 24 -1.01 -3.54 -18.57
CA LEU A 24 -2.12 -2.76 -18.03
C LEU A 24 -3.28 -2.72 -19.02
N ASP A 25 -3.01 -2.52 -20.32
CA ASP A 25 -4.05 -2.39 -21.34
C ASP A 25 -4.92 -3.65 -21.44
N VAL A 26 -4.31 -4.83 -21.44
CA VAL A 26 -5.02 -6.11 -21.45
C VAL A 26 -5.90 -6.27 -20.21
N VAL A 27 -5.38 -5.92 -19.02
CA VAL A 27 -6.10 -6.09 -17.76
C VAL A 27 -7.19 -5.03 -17.60
N ASN A 28 -6.94 -3.79 -17.98
CA ASN A 28 -7.93 -2.71 -18.02
C ASN A 28 -9.13 -3.11 -18.89
N LYS A 29 -8.86 -3.65 -20.09
CA LYS A 29 -9.92 -4.15 -20.98
C LYS A 29 -10.74 -5.27 -20.34
N ALA A 30 -10.08 -6.23 -19.68
CA ALA A 30 -10.75 -7.33 -19.00
C ALA A 30 -11.62 -6.84 -17.83
N LEU A 31 -11.10 -5.95 -16.99
CA LEU A 31 -11.80 -5.39 -15.84
C LEU A 31 -13.03 -4.57 -16.25
N LEU A 32 -12.91 -3.77 -17.30
CA LEU A 32 -14.01 -2.93 -17.81
C LEU A 32 -15.09 -3.72 -18.55
N GLY A 33 -14.75 -4.89 -19.07
CA GLY A 33 -15.70 -5.80 -19.72
C GLY A 33 -16.41 -6.75 -18.75
N GLU A 34 -15.99 -6.79 -17.49
CA GLU A 34 -16.55 -7.68 -16.46
C GLU A 34 -17.48 -6.89 -15.53
N SER A 35 -18.63 -7.46 -15.17
CA SER A 35 -19.59 -6.87 -14.24
C SER A 35 -19.59 -7.54 -12.87
N ASP A 36 -19.14 -8.79 -12.79
CA ASP A 36 -19.02 -9.53 -11.54
C ASP A 36 -17.79 -9.08 -10.74
N LYS A 37 -18.05 -8.56 -9.52
CA LYS A 37 -17.00 -8.07 -8.61
C LYS A 37 -16.03 -9.15 -8.16
N GLU A 38 -16.46 -10.40 -7.97
CA GLU A 38 -15.53 -11.48 -7.58
C GLU A 38 -14.61 -11.84 -8.75
N LYS A 39 -15.11 -11.83 -9.98
CA LYS A 39 -14.24 -12.01 -11.17
C LYS A 39 -13.28 -10.84 -11.36
N LYS A 40 -13.71 -9.60 -11.14
CA LYS A 40 -12.80 -8.43 -11.14
C LYS A 40 -11.66 -8.60 -10.13
N LYS A 41 -11.97 -9.12 -8.94
CA LYS A 41 -11.00 -9.48 -7.90
C LYS A 41 -10.02 -10.56 -8.37
N GLU A 42 -10.49 -11.63 -9.00
CA GLU A 42 -9.61 -12.65 -9.58
C GLU A 42 -8.66 -12.07 -10.64
N ILE A 43 -9.18 -11.21 -11.52
CA ILE A 43 -8.40 -10.54 -12.59
C ILE A 43 -7.28 -9.70 -11.98
N ILE A 44 -7.59 -8.82 -11.01
CA ILE A 44 -6.58 -7.95 -10.40
C ILE A 44 -5.54 -8.74 -9.60
N LEU A 45 -5.95 -9.76 -8.83
CA LEU A 45 -5.02 -10.63 -8.11
C LEU A 45 -4.10 -11.40 -9.07
N GLY A 46 -4.63 -11.82 -10.22
CA GLY A 46 -3.86 -12.42 -11.29
C GLY A 46 -2.73 -11.51 -11.78
N TRP A 47 -2.99 -10.21 -11.92
CA TRP A 47 -1.97 -9.22 -12.27
C TRP A 47 -0.99 -8.97 -11.13
N ILE A 48 -1.47 -8.71 -9.90
CA ILE A 48 -0.65 -8.38 -8.73
C ILE A 48 0.40 -9.47 -8.49
N LYS A 49 -0.01 -10.75 -8.50
CA LYS A 49 0.86 -11.92 -8.35
C LYS A 49 2.13 -11.88 -9.23
N ARG A 50 2.06 -11.26 -10.40
CA ARG A 50 3.13 -11.27 -11.41
C ARG A 50 3.85 -9.93 -11.58
N LYS A 51 3.15 -8.81 -11.38
CA LYS A 51 3.56 -7.51 -11.92
C LYS A 51 3.70 -6.40 -10.87
N GLN A 52 3.22 -6.61 -9.65
CA GLN A 52 3.35 -5.63 -8.58
C GLN A 52 4.72 -5.81 -7.86
N PRO A 53 5.45 -4.73 -7.52
CA PRO A 53 6.81 -4.83 -6.97
C PRO A 53 6.93 -5.40 -5.56
N CYS A 54 5.96 -5.13 -4.70
CA CYS A 54 5.88 -5.61 -3.32
C CYS A 54 5.69 -7.13 -3.26
N MET A 55 6.70 -7.81 -2.72
CA MET A 55 6.68 -9.26 -2.59
C MET A 55 5.57 -9.77 -1.67
N LEU A 56 5.24 -9.03 -0.61
CA LEU A 56 4.11 -9.36 0.28
C LEU A 56 2.79 -9.39 -0.50
N GLY A 57 2.53 -8.37 -1.34
CA GLY A 57 1.34 -8.31 -2.18
C GLY A 57 1.29 -9.44 -3.21
N ARG A 58 2.43 -9.79 -3.82
CA ARG A 58 2.53 -10.92 -4.75
C ARG A 58 2.21 -12.25 -4.07
N LEU A 59 2.78 -12.49 -2.89
CA LEU A 59 2.57 -13.71 -2.11
C LEU A 59 1.11 -13.84 -1.68
N ALA A 60 0.53 -12.77 -1.12
CA ALA A 60 -0.87 -12.73 -0.73
C ALA A 60 -1.81 -13.04 -1.90
N SER A 61 -1.49 -12.54 -3.10
CA SER A 61 -2.28 -12.80 -4.32
C SER A 61 -2.16 -14.24 -4.87
N THR A 62 -1.23 -15.04 -4.34
CA THR A 62 -1.07 -16.43 -4.78
C THR A 62 -1.91 -17.42 -3.96
N GLY A 63 -2.42 -17.00 -2.80
CA GLY A 63 -2.97 -17.90 -1.78
C GLY A 63 -1.94 -18.88 -1.21
N LYS A 64 -0.65 -18.73 -1.55
CA LYS A 64 0.47 -19.52 -1.03
C LYS A 64 1.19 -18.69 0.05
N GLN A 65 1.75 -19.35 1.06
CA GLN A 65 2.44 -18.71 2.20
C GLN A 65 1.53 -17.84 3.09
N THR A 66 0.23 -18.17 3.13
CA THR A 66 -0.75 -17.81 4.18
C THR A 66 -0.98 -16.34 4.52
N ILE A 67 -0.35 -15.37 3.83
CA ILE A 67 -0.77 -13.96 3.89
C ILE A 67 -2.20 -13.88 3.38
N GLN A 68 -3.09 -13.39 4.24
CA GLN A 68 -4.50 -13.26 3.93
C GLN A 68 -4.80 -11.84 3.44
N LEU A 69 -5.44 -11.73 2.27
CA LEU A 69 -5.73 -10.44 1.64
C LEU A 69 -7.23 -10.30 1.41
N SER A 70 -7.81 -9.27 2.02
CA SER A 70 -9.16 -8.82 1.68
C SER A 70 -9.12 -7.91 0.45
N VAL A 71 -10.10 -8.04 -0.45
CA VAL A 71 -10.24 -7.16 -1.62
C VAL A 71 -11.70 -6.75 -1.75
N TYR A 72 -11.94 -5.45 -1.75
CA TYR A 72 -13.26 -4.86 -1.96
C TYR A 72 -13.26 -4.10 -3.28
N VAL A 73 -14.21 -4.41 -4.16
CA VAL A 73 -14.33 -3.76 -5.47
C VAL A 73 -15.41 -2.68 -5.39
N ILE A 74 -15.00 -1.45 -5.70
CA ILE A 74 -15.85 -0.27 -5.81
C ILE A 74 -15.87 0.14 -7.29
N ASP A 75 -17.03 0.10 -7.93
CA ASP A 75 -17.17 0.42 -9.36
C ASP A 75 -18.18 1.54 -9.62
N ASP A 76 -18.39 1.85 -10.90
CA ASP A 76 -19.28 2.93 -11.34
C ASP A 76 -20.73 2.75 -10.86
N ASN A 77 -21.19 1.52 -10.60
CA ASN A 77 -22.54 1.31 -10.05
C ASN A 77 -22.62 1.76 -8.60
N ASP A 78 -21.60 1.50 -7.78
CA ASP A 78 -21.55 1.98 -6.40
C ASP A 78 -21.49 3.51 -6.35
N VAL A 79 -20.73 4.12 -7.28
CA VAL A 79 -20.65 5.58 -7.42
C VAL A 79 -22.01 6.17 -7.80
N ALA A 80 -22.76 5.53 -8.71
CA ALA A 80 -24.07 5.98 -9.16
C ALA A 80 -25.12 5.97 -8.03
N LEU A 81 -24.94 5.15 -6.99
CA LEU A 81 -25.80 5.14 -5.79
C LEU A 81 -25.56 6.33 -4.85
N GLY A 82 -24.51 7.13 -5.09
CA GLY A 82 -24.26 8.39 -4.40
C GLY A 82 -23.33 8.31 -3.18
N GLN A 83 -22.95 9.49 -2.69
CA GLN A 83 -21.95 9.67 -1.62
C GLN A 83 -22.30 8.93 -0.32
N GLU A 84 -23.56 8.99 0.11
CA GLU A 84 -23.99 8.34 1.36
C GLU A 84 -23.92 6.80 1.27
N HIS A 85 -24.25 6.25 0.09
CA HIS A 85 -24.05 4.83 -0.18
C HIS A 85 -22.56 4.47 -0.09
N LEU A 86 -21.69 5.19 -0.80
CA LEU A 86 -20.25 4.93 -0.77
C LEU A 86 -19.68 5.02 0.65
N LYS A 87 -20.09 6.03 1.43
CA LYS A 87 -19.68 6.18 2.83
C LYS A 87 -20.09 4.97 3.67
N ALA A 88 -21.35 4.57 3.60
CA ALA A 88 -21.85 3.43 4.37
C ALA A 88 -21.16 2.12 3.95
N TYR A 89 -21.00 1.90 2.65
CA TYR A 89 -20.37 0.70 2.09
C TYR A 89 -18.89 0.59 2.50
N LEU A 90 -18.11 1.66 2.31
CA LEU A 90 -16.68 1.68 2.64
C LEU A 90 -16.44 1.49 4.15
N GLN A 91 -17.28 2.08 5.01
CA GLN A 91 -17.21 1.85 6.46
C GLN A 91 -17.57 0.41 6.84
N ALA A 92 -18.55 -0.21 6.17
CA ALA A 92 -18.90 -1.60 6.37
C ALA A 92 -17.75 -2.54 5.96
N CYS A 93 -17.12 -2.30 4.81
CA CYS A 93 -15.93 -3.02 4.36
C CYS A 93 -14.77 -2.90 5.37
N ARG A 94 -14.52 -1.69 5.90
CA ARG A 94 -13.50 -1.46 6.92
C ARG A 94 -13.76 -2.26 8.18
N LEU A 95 -15.00 -2.27 8.66
CA LEU A 95 -15.41 -3.05 9.84
C LEU A 95 -15.24 -4.56 9.61
N GLU A 96 -15.69 -5.07 8.46
CA GLU A 96 -15.55 -6.47 8.10
C GLU A 96 -14.08 -6.89 8.03
N TRP A 97 -13.23 -6.07 7.40
CA TRP A 97 -11.80 -6.32 7.37
C TRP A 97 -11.18 -6.34 8.76
N LYS A 98 -11.50 -5.38 9.64
CA LYS A 98 -11.03 -5.40 11.04
C LYS A 98 -11.48 -6.65 11.78
N GLN A 99 -12.71 -7.12 11.57
CA GLN A 99 -13.19 -8.38 12.16
C GLN A 99 -12.48 -9.62 11.59
N ALA A 100 -12.04 -9.58 10.33
CA ALA A 100 -11.23 -10.64 9.74
C ALA A 100 -9.81 -10.62 10.30
N CYS A 101 -9.18 -9.45 10.41
CA CYS A 101 -7.88 -9.25 11.04
C CYS A 101 -7.84 -9.78 12.46
N SER A 102 -8.85 -9.49 13.28
CA SER A 102 -8.88 -9.89 14.68
C SER A 102 -8.85 -11.41 14.87
N LYS A 103 -9.23 -12.16 13.83
CA LYS A 103 -9.25 -13.62 13.77
C LYS A 103 -8.07 -14.21 12.98
N GLY A 104 -7.10 -13.40 12.57
CA GLY A 104 -5.97 -13.82 11.72
C GLY A 104 -6.37 -14.21 10.29
N LYS A 105 -7.56 -13.81 9.83
CA LYS A 105 -8.11 -14.16 8.49
C LYS A 105 -7.84 -13.10 7.42
N SER A 106 -7.17 -12.02 7.77
CA SER A 106 -6.73 -10.95 6.86
C SER A 106 -5.57 -10.20 7.51
N ASP A 107 -4.47 -9.99 6.80
CA ASP A 107 -3.32 -9.19 7.25
C ASP A 107 -3.23 -7.86 6.48
N ALA A 108 -3.93 -7.79 5.34
CA ALA A 108 -3.93 -6.67 4.42
C ALA A 108 -5.27 -6.52 3.71
N VAL A 109 -5.57 -5.32 3.22
CA VAL A 109 -6.77 -5.04 2.41
C VAL A 109 -6.47 -4.14 1.22
N LEU A 110 -7.16 -4.42 0.11
CA LEU A 110 -7.24 -3.55 -1.04
C LEU A 110 -8.66 -3.00 -1.19
N TYR A 111 -8.80 -1.67 -1.19
CA TYR A 111 -9.99 -1.00 -1.71
C TYR A 111 -9.73 -0.68 -3.17
N PHE A 112 -10.30 -1.47 -4.07
CA PHE A 112 -10.08 -1.38 -5.50
C PHE A 112 -11.17 -0.53 -6.15
N PHE A 113 -10.81 0.70 -6.48
CA PHE A 113 -11.66 1.66 -7.18
C PHE A 113 -11.60 1.40 -8.69
N ASN A 114 -12.37 0.41 -9.14
CA ASN A 114 -12.55 0.09 -10.54
C ASN A 114 -13.58 1.01 -11.20
N ILE A 115 -13.26 2.30 -11.24
CA ILE A 115 -14.11 3.40 -11.72
C ILE A 115 -13.55 3.88 -13.06
N ARG A 116 -14.37 3.89 -14.11
CA ARG A 116 -13.93 4.18 -15.49
C ARG A 116 -13.10 5.46 -15.57
N LYS A 117 -13.58 6.54 -14.95
CA LYS A 117 -12.92 7.85 -15.01
C LYS A 117 -11.54 7.90 -14.36
N LEU A 118 -11.19 6.95 -13.47
CA LEU A 118 -9.89 6.93 -12.80
C LEU A 118 -8.80 6.24 -13.61
N ILE A 119 -9.16 5.44 -14.62
CA ILE A 119 -8.20 4.72 -15.45
C ILE A 119 -7.33 5.69 -16.23
N ASP A 120 -7.95 6.76 -16.74
CA ASP A 120 -7.32 7.73 -17.63
C ASP A 120 -7.11 9.10 -16.98
N LEU A 121 -7.42 9.28 -15.69
CA LEU A 121 -7.23 10.55 -15.01
C LEU A 121 -5.73 10.81 -14.76
N PRO A 122 -5.08 11.74 -15.49
CA PRO A 122 -3.67 12.00 -15.28
C PRO A 122 -3.43 12.68 -13.92
N PRO A 123 -2.18 12.62 -13.42
CA PRO A 123 -1.74 13.47 -12.32
C PRO A 123 -2.23 14.91 -12.47
N SER A 124 -3.00 15.39 -11.50
CA SER A 124 -3.70 16.68 -11.54
C SER A 124 -4.24 17.07 -10.17
N ASP A 125 -4.66 18.34 -10.01
CA ASP A 125 -5.38 18.80 -8.80
C ASP A 125 -6.64 17.96 -8.54
N SER A 126 -7.37 17.61 -9.60
CA SER A 126 -8.57 16.79 -9.51
C SER A 126 -8.28 15.38 -8.99
N LEU A 127 -7.17 14.77 -9.40
CA LEU A 127 -6.77 13.44 -8.90
C LEU A 127 -6.48 13.48 -7.40
N VAL A 128 -5.77 14.52 -6.94
CA VAL A 128 -5.51 14.73 -5.51
C VAL A 128 -6.82 14.84 -4.73
N GLU A 129 -7.76 15.67 -5.19
CA GLU A 129 -9.03 15.86 -4.48
C GLU A 129 -9.89 14.59 -4.48
N VAL A 130 -9.87 13.80 -5.54
CA VAL A 130 -10.56 12.49 -5.57
C VAL A 130 -9.95 11.52 -4.56
N PHE A 131 -8.62 11.41 -4.50
CA PHE A 131 -7.94 10.53 -3.54
C PHE A 131 -8.18 10.97 -2.10
N ARG A 132 -8.18 12.28 -1.83
CA ARG A 132 -8.58 12.84 -0.52
C ARG A 132 -10.04 12.49 -0.22
N GLY A 133 -10.93 12.62 -1.20
CA GLY A 133 -12.35 12.28 -1.10
C GLY A 133 -12.57 10.84 -0.64
N PHE A 134 -11.99 9.86 -1.33
CA PHE A 134 -12.08 8.45 -0.93
C PHE A 134 -11.43 8.16 0.42
N SER A 135 -10.27 8.75 0.69
CA SER A 135 -9.59 8.60 1.99
C SER A 135 -10.45 9.09 3.14
N ASN A 136 -11.10 10.26 3.00
CA ASN A 136 -11.98 10.83 4.02
C ASN A 136 -13.23 9.98 4.26
N LEU A 137 -13.68 9.21 3.25
CA LEU A 137 -14.80 8.28 3.41
C LEU A 137 -14.43 7.04 4.23
N ILE A 138 -13.19 6.56 4.12
CA ILE A 138 -12.71 5.34 4.81
C ILE A 138 -12.14 5.69 6.20
N PHE A 139 -11.30 6.71 6.27
CA PHE A 139 -10.57 7.15 7.46
C PHE A 139 -11.16 8.44 8.02
N ASN A 140 -12.41 8.36 8.47
CA ASN A 140 -13.17 9.50 8.97
C ASN A 140 -12.50 10.17 10.18
N GLU A 141 -11.70 9.43 10.97
CA GLU A 141 -10.95 9.97 12.09
C GLU A 141 -9.84 10.95 11.67
N TYR A 142 -9.37 10.86 10.43
CA TYR A 142 -8.33 11.73 9.87
C TYR A 142 -8.91 12.82 8.97
N ALA A 143 -10.22 12.82 8.73
CA ALA A 143 -10.81 13.75 7.77
C ALA A 143 -10.73 15.21 8.30
N PRO A 144 -10.23 16.17 7.49
CA PRO A 144 -9.70 15.99 6.14
C PRO A 144 -8.25 15.48 6.12
N VAL A 145 -7.97 14.46 5.30
CA VAL A 145 -6.59 14.04 5.04
C VAL A 145 -5.84 15.10 4.23
N ASN A 146 -4.52 15.16 4.45
CA ASN A 146 -3.59 16.05 3.75
C ASN A 146 -2.61 15.24 2.89
N THR A 147 -2.06 15.90 1.88
CA THR A 147 -0.96 15.34 1.09
C THR A 147 0.35 15.36 1.88
N ASP A 148 1.32 14.55 1.48
CA ASP A 148 2.64 14.44 2.12
C ASP A 148 2.59 14.02 3.60
N VAL A 149 1.54 13.29 3.96
CA VAL A 149 1.33 12.72 5.29
C VAL A 149 1.27 11.20 5.20
N ILE A 150 1.99 10.57 6.12
CA ILE A 150 1.92 9.15 6.42
C ILE A 150 0.71 8.96 7.33
N TYR A 151 -0.27 8.23 6.83
CA TYR A 151 -1.40 7.75 7.61
C TYR A 151 -1.25 6.26 7.82
N THR A 152 -1.67 5.80 8.99
CA THR A 152 -1.73 4.38 9.31
C THR A 152 -3.09 3.98 9.81
N GLU A 153 -3.44 2.73 9.53
CA GLU A 153 -4.60 2.05 10.07
C GLU A 153 -4.18 1.11 11.22
N ALA A 154 -5.13 0.73 12.06
CA ALA A 154 -4.96 -0.29 13.08
C ALA A 154 -5.53 -1.64 12.61
N ALA A 155 -4.66 -2.63 12.43
CA ALA A 155 -5.03 -4.02 12.16
C ALA A 155 -5.15 -4.79 13.49
N PRO A 156 -6.36 -5.14 13.94
CA PRO A 156 -6.53 -5.88 15.18
C PRO A 156 -6.09 -7.34 15.05
N LEU A 157 -5.56 -7.95 16.11
CA LEU A 157 -5.33 -9.39 16.24
C LEU A 157 -5.61 -9.83 17.67
N ILE A 158 -6.37 -10.91 17.84
CA ILE A 158 -6.61 -11.51 19.15
C ILE A 158 -5.57 -12.61 19.37
N GLN A 159 -4.77 -12.48 20.42
CA GLN A 159 -3.75 -13.45 20.83
C GLN A 159 -3.96 -13.76 22.31
N ASP A 160 -4.12 -15.04 22.64
CA ASP A 160 -4.37 -15.53 24.00
C ASP A 160 -5.51 -14.78 24.71
N GLY A 161 -6.59 -14.49 23.97
CA GLY A 161 -7.77 -13.78 24.46
C GLY A 161 -7.61 -12.27 24.63
N LYS A 162 -6.42 -11.70 24.39
CA LYS A 162 -6.14 -10.26 24.41
C LYS A 162 -6.18 -9.68 23.01
N LEU A 163 -6.67 -8.46 22.88
CA LEU A 163 -6.71 -7.74 21.61
C LEU A 163 -5.53 -6.79 21.49
N PHE A 164 -4.82 -6.88 20.37
CA PHE A 164 -3.71 -6.00 20.02
C PHE A 164 -4.02 -5.28 18.71
N LEU A 165 -3.74 -3.97 18.65
CA LEU A 165 -3.83 -3.17 17.45
C LEU A 165 -2.45 -2.98 16.84
N TYR A 166 -2.23 -3.53 15.65
CA TYR A 166 -0.97 -3.42 14.92
C TYR A 166 -1.01 -2.26 13.93
N LYS A 167 0.09 -1.52 13.83
CA LYS A 167 0.21 -0.42 12.88
C LYS A 167 0.25 -0.96 11.44
N ALA A 168 -0.53 -0.35 10.56
CA ALA A 168 -0.68 -0.76 9.17
C ALA A 168 -0.47 0.43 8.24
N GLY A 169 0.48 0.33 7.31
CA GLY A 169 0.76 1.37 6.32
C GLY A 169 -0.37 1.48 5.30
N ILE A 170 -0.71 2.70 4.89
CA ILE A 170 -1.76 2.98 3.89
C ILE A 170 -1.12 3.66 2.68
N ASN A 171 -1.37 3.14 1.48
CA ASN A 171 -0.80 3.68 0.23
C ASN A 171 -1.82 3.73 -0.91
N PHE A 172 -1.75 4.80 -1.71
CA PHE A 172 -2.41 4.83 -3.02
C PHE A 172 -1.54 4.29 -4.14
N PHE A 173 -2.20 3.55 -5.04
CA PHE A 173 -1.71 3.09 -6.34
C PHE A 173 -2.71 3.53 -7.41
N HIS A 174 -2.25 3.87 -8.62
CA HIS A 174 -3.17 4.20 -9.73
C HIS A 174 -2.58 3.90 -11.12
N THR A 175 -3.44 3.82 -12.13
CA THR A 175 -3.04 3.43 -13.48
C THR A 175 -2.10 4.43 -14.13
N THR A 176 -2.42 5.72 -14.02
CA THR A 176 -1.75 6.80 -14.75
C THR A 176 -0.34 7.17 -14.27
N VAL A 177 0.19 6.53 -13.22
CA VAL A 177 1.62 6.66 -12.86
C VAL A 177 2.54 5.74 -13.65
N HIS A 178 2.02 4.87 -14.52
CA HIS A 178 2.88 4.14 -15.43
C HIS A 178 3.74 5.11 -16.27
N HIS A 179 4.99 4.74 -16.52
CA HIS A 179 6.03 5.60 -17.12
C HIS A 179 6.34 6.95 -16.41
N THR A 180 5.90 7.18 -15.17
CA THR A 180 6.23 8.40 -14.41
C THR A 180 7.32 8.18 -13.37
N ALA A 181 7.77 9.25 -12.68
CA ALA A 181 8.67 9.13 -11.52
C ALA A 181 8.07 8.35 -10.34
N ASN A 182 6.78 8.00 -10.38
CA ASN A 182 6.05 7.20 -9.39
C ASN A 182 5.59 5.83 -9.92
N HIS A 183 6.23 5.33 -10.98
CA HIS A 183 5.92 4.07 -11.66
C HIS A 183 5.66 2.86 -10.74
N ASP A 184 6.41 2.71 -9.65
CA ASP A 184 6.29 1.56 -8.75
C ASP A 184 4.89 1.47 -8.10
N ARG A 185 4.13 2.58 -8.12
CA ARG A 185 2.75 2.67 -7.64
C ARG A 185 1.69 2.41 -8.71
N ARG A 186 2.08 1.88 -9.88
CA ARG A 186 1.13 1.54 -10.94
C ARG A 186 0.22 0.38 -10.56
N VAL A 187 -1.02 0.42 -11.04
CA VAL A 187 -1.99 -0.68 -10.94
C VAL A 187 -3.03 -0.56 -12.07
N PRO A 188 -3.56 -1.65 -12.64
CA PRO A 188 -4.65 -1.54 -13.61
C PRO A 188 -5.97 -1.21 -12.93
N GLY A 189 -6.93 -0.73 -13.72
CA GLY A 189 -8.33 -0.61 -13.35
C GLY A 189 -8.73 0.70 -12.70
N GLY A 190 -7.84 1.68 -12.56
CA GLY A 190 -8.14 2.97 -11.94
C GLY A 190 -7.21 3.24 -10.76
N ALA A 191 -7.67 2.95 -9.55
CA ALA A 191 -6.90 3.17 -8.33
C ALA A 191 -7.10 2.09 -7.27
N ILE A 192 -6.12 1.91 -6.39
CA ILE A 192 -6.19 1.06 -5.20
C ILE A 192 -5.69 1.84 -3.98
N ILE A 193 -6.44 1.78 -2.88
CA ILE A 193 -5.86 1.98 -1.54
C ILE A 193 -5.46 0.61 -1.02
N SER A 194 -4.17 0.45 -0.72
CA SER A 194 -3.63 -0.73 -0.05
C SER A 194 -3.35 -0.41 1.40
N ILE A 195 -3.78 -1.31 2.29
CA ILE A 195 -3.42 -1.29 3.71
C ILE A 195 -2.69 -2.59 4.03
N ASN A 196 -1.51 -2.49 4.64
CA ASN A 196 -0.69 -3.66 4.98
C ASN A 196 -0.08 -3.51 6.37
N SER A 197 -0.28 -4.51 7.24
CA SER A 197 0.35 -4.58 8.55
C SER A 197 1.38 -5.71 8.62
N VAL A 198 2.66 -5.32 8.53
CA VAL A 198 3.77 -6.27 8.57
C VAL A 198 3.90 -6.97 9.93
N GLY A 199 3.67 -6.28 11.04
CA GLY A 199 3.74 -6.92 12.35
C GLY A 199 2.51 -7.75 12.70
N HIS A 200 1.33 -7.38 12.20
CA HIS A 200 0.16 -8.26 12.25
C HIS A 200 0.45 -9.58 11.54
N TYR A 201 0.97 -9.51 10.31
CA TYR A 201 1.37 -10.71 9.56
C TYR A 201 2.43 -11.52 10.30
N ALA A 202 3.47 -10.88 10.85
CA ALA A 202 4.52 -11.57 11.61
C ALA A 202 3.94 -12.38 12.79
N ASN A 203 3.03 -11.76 13.55
CA ASN A 203 2.38 -12.40 14.68
C ASN A 203 1.42 -13.51 14.23
N ASN A 204 0.69 -13.30 13.14
CA ASN A 204 -0.18 -14.31 12.56
C ASN A 204 0.63 -15.53 12.05
N MET A 205 1.84 -15.33 11.50
CA MET A 205 2.76 -16.42 11.13
C MET A 205 3.13 -17.28 12.34
N VAL A 206 3.46 -16.65 13.47
CA VAL A 206 3.78 -17.36 14.72
C VAL A 206 2.55 -18.12 15.23
N SER A 207 1.39 -17.48 15.29
CA SER A 207 0.14 -18.11 15.75
C SER A 207 -0.30 -19.29 14.88
N GLN A 208 0.07 -19.30 13.59
CA GLN A 208 -0.21 -20.40 12.67
C GLN A 208 0.90 -21.47 12.62
N GLY A 209 1.98 -21.32 13.40
CA GLY A 209 3.11 -22.25 13.43
C GLY A 209 3.99 -22.22 12.17
N LEU A 210 3.98 -21.10 11.44
CA LEU A 210 4.77 -20.90 10.21
C LEU A 210 6.14 -20.27 10.47
N ALA A 211 6.32 -19.71 11.65
CA ALA A 211 7.60 -19.28 12.21
C ALA A 211 7.66 -19.78 13.65
N ASN A 212 8.85 -20.14 14.13
CA ASN A 212 9.03 -20.65 15.49
C ASN A 212 8.80 -19.55 16.53
N ASP A 213 9.18 -18.32 16.19
CA ASP A 213 9.07 -17.15 17.04
C ASP A 213 8.95 -15.86 16.20
N LEU A 214 8.73 -14.74 16.91
CA LEU A 214 8.59 -13.44 16.27
C LEU A 214 9.90 -12.99 15.59
N ASP A 215 11.07 -13.34 16.13
CA ASP A 215 12.37 -12.98 15.54
C ASP A 215 12.53 -13.60 14.15
N GLU A 216 12.18 -14.88 13.99
CA GLU A 216 12.18 -15.57 12.71
C GLU A 216 11.17 -14.94 11.74
N ALA A 217 9.96 -14.63 12.22
CA ALA A 217 8.92 -14.00 11.41
C ALA A 217 9.37 -12.61 10.89
N VAL A 218 9.93 -11.77 11.77
CA VAL A 218 10.45 -10.44 11.40
C VAL A 218 11.58 -10.54 10.38
N LYS A 219 12.54 -11.44 10.56
CA LYS A 219 13.64 -11.66 9.58
C LYS A 219 13.10 -12.08 8.21
N ASN A 220 12.09 -12.95 8.19
CA ASN A 220 11.45 -13.36 6.94
C ASN A 220 10.80 -12.17 6.21
N ILE A 221 10.07 -11.32 6.93
CA ILE A 221 9.42 -10.15 6.36
C ILE A 221 10.44 -9.11 5.91
N GLN A 222 11.49 -8.87 6.70
CA GLN A 222 12.58 -7.96 6.34
C GLN A 222 13.21 -8.38 5.00
N ARG A 223 13.45 -9.68 4.80
CA ARG A 223 13.94 -10.21 3.52
C ARG A 223 12.98 -9.94 2.35
N LEU A 224 11.67 -10.08 2.57
CA LEU A 224 10.66 -9.74 1.56
C LEU A 224 10.63 -8.23 1.25
N ALA A 225 10.84 -7.38 2.26
CA ALA A 225 10.97 -5.94 2.09
C ALA A 225 12.19 -5.60 1.24
N TRP A 226 13.35 -6.22 1.49
CA TRP A 226 14.54 -6.07 0.65
C TRP A 226 14.27 -6.44 -0.81
N GLN A 227 13.59 -7.55 -1.07
CA GLN A 227 13.24 -7.95 -2.44
C GLN A 227 12.26 -7.00 -3.15
N SER A 228 11.52 -6.20 -2.39
CA SER A 228 10.54 -5.26 -2.93
C SER A 228 11.20 -3.95 -3.38
N ILE A 229 12.25 -3.52 -2.67
CA ILE A 229 13.02 -2.32 -2.99
C ILE A 229 13.75 -2.51 -4.33
N GLY A 230 13.65 -1.53 -5.24
CA GLY A 230 14.28 -1.63 -6.56
C GLY A 230 13.60 -2.54 -7.57
N ASN A 231 12.45 -3.15 -7.21
CA ASN A 231 11.79 -4.14 -8.05
C ASN A 231 10.67 -3.57 -8.96
N GLY A 232 10.34 -2.28 -8.83
CA GLY A 232 9.22 -1.66 -9.55
C GLY A 232 9.46 -1.39 -11.03
N GLY A 233 10.70 -1.41 -11.49
CA GLY A 233 11.04 -1.31 -12.91
C GLY A 233 10.66 -2.53 -13.76
N ILE A 234 10.07 -3.59 -13.19
CA ILE A 234 9.83 -4.89 -13.87
C ILE A 234 9.08 -4.78 -15.21
N SER A 235 8.32 -3.70 -15.42
CA SER A 235 7.52 -3.47 -16.63
C SER A 235 8.05 -2.35 -17.52
N LEU A 236 9.28 -1.88 -17.28
CA LEU A 236 9.98 -0.92 -18.14
C LEU A 236 11.11 -1.59 -18.92
N LYS A 237 11.34 -1.15 -20.16
CA LYS A 237 12.46 -1.62 -21.01
C LYS A 237 13.82 -1.49 -20.32
N ASN A 238 14.04 -0.38 -19.60
CA ASN A 238 15.30 -0.09 -18.90
C ASN A 238 15.29 -0.51 -17.42
N LYS A 239 14.20 -1.16 -16.95
CA LYS A 239 14.00 -1.61 -15.57
C LYS A 239 14.28 -0.58 -14.47
N ARG A 240 14.04 0.71 -14.72
CA ARG A 240 14.21 1.77 -13.72
C ARG A 240 13.08 1.71 -12.68
N SER A 241 13.43 1.64 -11.40
CA SER A 241 12.50 1.62 -10.28
C SER A 241 12.48 2.99 -9.59
N THR A 242 11.41 3.31 -8.88
CA THR A 242 11.30 4.56 -8.11
C THR A 242 11.86 4.47 -6.71
N SER A 243 12.22 3.26 -6.27
CA SER A 243 13.05 2.98 -5.09
C SER A 243 14.32 2.23 -5.50
N TRP A 244 15.39 2.31 -4.73
CA TRP A 244 16.61 1.55 -4.98
C TRP A 244 17.41 1.33 -3.70
N HIS A 245 18.19 0.25 -3.71
CA HIS A 245 19.12 -0.04 -2.64
C HIS A 245 20.26 0.96 -2.62
N ASN A 246 20.61 1.44 -1.43
CA ASN A 246 21.86 2.16 -1.20
C ASN A 246 23.01 1.15 -1.11
N ILE A 247 24.22 1.56 -1.47
CA ILE A 247 25.43 0.75 -1.23
C ILE A 247 26.01 1.10 0.14
N ASP A 248 26.33 0.06 0.90
CA ASP A 248 26.89 0.11 2.24
C ASP A 248 28.16 -0.77 2.29
N PRO A 249 29.36 -0.16 2.28
CA PRO A 249 30.63 -0.88 2.31
C PRO A 249 30.83 -1.72 3.57
N GLU A 250 30.12 -1.42 4.65
CA GLU A 250 30.19 -2.14 5.92
C GLU A 250 29.13 -3.25 6.02
N ASN A 251 28.32 -3.46 4.98
CA ASN A 251 27.30 -4.50 4.99
C ASN A 251 27.91 -5.90 5.23
N THR A 252 27.49 -6.54 6.32
CA THR A 252 27.90 -7.90 6.71
C THR A 252 26.85 -8.96 6.41
N CYS A 253 25.78 -8.66 5.67
CA CYS A 253 24.70 -9.59 5.35
C CYS A 253 25.26 -10.91 4.81
N PRO A 254 25.01 -12.06 5.47
CA PRO A 254 25.47 -13.34 4.96
C PRO A 254 24.89 -13.60 3.57
N HIS A 255 25.74 -14.06 2.63
CA HIS A 255 25.32 -14.32 1.23
C HIS A 255 24.08 -15.22 1.14
N LEU A 256 23.93 -16.19 2.04
CA LEU A 256 22.77 -17.10 2.08
C LEU A 256 21.46 -16.41 2.48
N SER A 257 21.54 -15.31 3.23
CA SER A 257 20.38 -14.54 3.68
C SER A 257 19.94 -13.49 2.65
N ARG A 258 20.85 -13.08 1.75
CA ARG A 258 20.60 -12.11 0.69
C ARG A 258 19.83 -12.74 -0.48
N PRO A 259 18.65 -12.22 -0.85
CA PRO A 259 17.98 -12.62 -2.07
C PRO A 259 18.82 -12.29 -3.32
N SER A 260 18.83 -13.16 -4.32
CA SER A 260 19.61 -12.96 -5.56
C SER A 260 19.21 -11.71 -6.36
N THR A 261 18.01 -11.20 -6.14
CA THR A 261 17.50 -9.96 -6.76
C THR A 261 18.02 -8.68 -6.09
N VAL A 262 18.63 -8.80 -4.91
CA VAL A 262 19.15 -7.67 -4.12
C VAL A 262 20.66 -7.54 -4.40
N PRO A 263 21.19 -6.35 -4.71
CA PRO A 263 22.60 -6.17 -5.07
C PRO A 263 23.56 -6.53 -3.92
N GLU A 264 24.79 -6.91 -4.26
CA GLU A 264 25.86 -7.10 -3.27
C GLU A 264 26.23 -5.77 -2.62
N GLY A 265 26.58 -5.82 -1.33
CA GLY A 265 26.94 -4.62 -0.55
C GLY A 265 25.79 -3.62 -0.41
N PHE A 266 24.52 -4.04 -0.53
CA PHE A 266 23.38 -3.16 -0.28
C PHE A 266 23.31 -2.73 1.18
N SER A 267 22.69 -1.60 1.52
CA SER A 267 22.41 -1.30 2.93
C SER A 267 21.22 -2.15 3.40
N GLU A 268 21.42 -2.97 4.44
CA GLU A 268 20.34 -3.73 5.10
C GLU A 268 19.31 -2.82 5.80
N LYS A 269 19.71 -1.57 6.02
CA LYS A 269 19.02 -0.61 6.88
C LYS A 269 18.33 0.50 6.11
N LYS A 270 18.99 0.97 5.05
CA LYS A 270 18.58 2.19 4.35
C LYS A 270 18.38 1.94 2.86
N TYR A 271 17.44 2.68 2.29
CA TYR A 271 17.24 2.72 0.86
C TYR A 271 16.92 4.15 0.45
N SER A 272 16.85 4.36 -0.87
CA SER A 272 16.45 5.65 -1.41
C SER A 272 15.28 5.47 -2.35
N ALA A 273 14.54 6.56 -2.57
CA ALA A 273 13.46 6.59 -3.53
C ALA A 273 13.24 8.01 -4.07
N ASN A 274 12.43 8.11 -5.12
CA ASN A 274 11.92 9.38 -5.64
C ASN A 274 10.92 10.05 -4.66
N TYR A 275 10.37 9.29 -3.72
CA TYR A 275 9.50 9.80 -2.67
C TYR A 275 9.41 8.84 -1.48
N HIS A 276 8.89 9.31 -0.36
CA HIS A 276 8.59 8.43 0.77
C HIS A 276 7.55 7.36 0.39
N THR A 277 7.88 6.09 0.58
CA THR A 277 7.03 4.96 0.15
C THR A 277 5.73 4.86 0.94
N ASP A 278 5.71 5.38 2.17
CA ASP A 278 4.55 5.26 3.08
C ASP A 278 3.65 6.49 3.14
N VAL A 279 3.95 7.55 2.36
CA VAL A 279 3.02 8.68 2.23
C VAL A 279 1.77 8.22 1.49
N LEU A 280 0.60 8.56 2.02
CA LEU A 280 -0.69 8.17 1.43
C LEU A 280 -0.87 8.79 0.04
N ILE A 281 -0.82 10.12 -0.03
CA ILE A 281 -0.93 10.92 -1.26
C ILE A 281 0.35 11.78 -1.40
N PRO A 282 1.32 11.38 -2.24
CA PRO A 282 2.51 12.18 -2.49
C PRO A 282 2.16 13.38 -3.39
N ASP A 283 2.11 14.60 -2.85
CA ASP A 283 1.49 15.76 -3.50
C ASP A 283 2.02 15.99 -4.91
N LEU A 284 3.33 16.17 -5.03
CA LEU A 284 3.99 16.48 -6.29
C LEU A 284 3.75 15.39 -7.34
N LEU A 285 3.86 14.12 -6.95
CA LEU A 285 3.76 12.96 -7.84
C LEU A 285 2.31 12.59 -8.21
N THR A 286 1.33 13.00 -7.41
CA THR A 286 -0.10 12.82 -7.71
C THR A 286 -0.66 14.03 -8.47
N ARG A 287 -0.09 15.22 -8.28
CA ARG A 287 -0.60 16.47 -8.86
C ARG A 287 0.01 16.79 -10.22
N LYS A 288 1.26 16.41 -10.48
CA LYS A 288 1.98 16.75 -11.71
C LYS A 288 2.43 15.49 -12.44
N VAL A 289 2.33 15.54 -13.76
CA VAL A 289 2.95 14.53 -14.64
C VAL A 289 4.45 14.73 -14.56
N THR A 290 5.18 13.65 -14.30
CA THR A 290 6.63 13.65 -14.14
C THR A 290 7.22 12.50 -14.93
N ASP A 291 8.40 12.69 -15.51
CA ASP A 291 9.09 11.63 -16.25
C ASP A 291 9.85 10.69 -15.30
N VAL A 292 10.14 9.47 -15.75
CA VAL A 292 11.11 8.62 -15.06
C VAL A 292 12.45 9.35 -14.99
N ASP A 293 13.02 9.48 -13.78
CA ASP A 293 14.24 10.24 -13.49
C ASP A 293 14.14 11.76 -13.71
N ASP A 294 12.94 12.32 -13.65
CA ASP A 294 12.75 13.77 -13.63
C ASP A 294 13.65 14.42 -12.56
N PRO A 295 14.62 15.27 -12.94
CA PRO A 295 15.60 15.84 -12.03
C PRO A 295 15.00 16.85 -11.05
N SER A 296 13.76 17.30 -11.29
CA SER A 296 13.02 18.16 -10.36
C SER A 296 12.50 17.40 -9.15
N ILE A 297 12.48 16.06 -9.20
CA ILE A 297 12.05 15.22 -8.09
C ILE A 297 13.18 15.10 -7.07
N GLU A 298 12.90 15.58 -5.86
CA GLU A 298 13.79 15.39 -4.73
C GLU A 298 13.97 13.90 -4.43
N LYS A 299 15.23 13.47 -4.30
CA LYS A 299 15.55 12.10 -3.89
C LYS A 299 15.51 11.97 -2.37
N TRP A 300 14.65 11.07 -1.89
CA TRP A 300 14.54 10.70 -0.48
C TRP A 300 15.61 9.67 -0.17
N LYS A 301 16.67 10.10 0.52
CA LYS A 301 17.88 9.30 0.74
C LYS A 301 18.00 8.70 2.15
N TRP A 302 17.05 9.04 3.01
CA TRP A 302 17.05 8.68 4.43
C TRP A 302 15.97 7.67 4.79
N LEU A 303 15.40 6.99 3.80
CA LEU A 303 14.38 5.98 4.06
C LEU A 303 15.01 4.77 4.75
N THR A 304 14.33 4.26 5.76
CA THR A 304 14.82 3.17 6.60
C THR A 304 13.85 2.01 6.63
N ILE A 305 14.39 0.83 6.91
CA ILE A 305 13.68 -0.41 7.23
C ILE A 305 14.24 -1.01 8.54
N GLU A 306 14.89 -0.19 9.37
CA GLU A 306 15.42 -0.61 10.68
C GLU A 306 14.32 -0.96 11.68
N TYR A 307 13.10 -0.49 11.44
CA TYR A 307 11.91 -0.81 12.22
C TYR A 307 11.46 -2.28 12.13
N PHE A 308 12.01 -3.07 11.21
CA PHE A 308 11.83 -4.53 11.18
C PHE A 308 12.65 -5.18 12.29
N THR A 309 12.15 -5.04 13.52
CA THR A 309 12.79 -5.51 14.74
C THR A 309 11.76 -6.05 15.73
N THR A 310 12.21 -6.90 16.64
CA THR A 310 11.45 -7.35 17.82
C THR A 310 11.68 -6.43 19.01
N MET A 311 12.31 -5.27 18.82
CA MET A 311 12.36 -4.23 19.83
C MET A 311 10.93 -3.73 20.15
N GLN A 312 10.57 -3.75 21.42
CA GLN A 312 9.34 -3.12 21.89
C GLN A 312 9.61 -1.63 22.10
N TYR A 313 8.88 -0.81 21.35
CA TYR A 313 8.96 0.65 21.48
C TYR A 313 7.98 1.17 22.53
N GLU A 314 8.33 2.31 23.13
CA GLU A 314 7.46 3.02 24.06
C GLU A 314 6.36 3.82 23.32
N LEU A 315 5.26 4.08 24.03
CA LEU A 315 4.19 4.92 23.52
C LEU A 315 4.73 6.32 23.16
N GLY A 316 4.45 6.77 21.93
CA GLY A 316 4.97 8.03 21.39
C GLY A 316 6.17 7.85 20.46
N SER A 317 6.81 6.68 20.44
CA SER A 317 7.73 6.31 19.36
C SER A 317 6.98 6.21 18.02
N ILE A 318 7.65 6.54 16.92
CA ILE A 318 7.07 6.41 15.57
C ILE A 318 6.81 4.92 15.25
N ASP A 319 7.69 4.03 15.67
CA ASP A 319 7.58 2.58 15.53
C ASP A 319 6.65 1.90 16.54
N PHE A 320 6.03 2.65 17.44
CA PHE A 320 5.11 2.07 18.41
C PHE A 320 3.98 1.31 17.72
N GLY A 321 3.74 0.07 18.19
CA GLY A 321 2.70 -0.80 17.67
C GLY A 321 3.02 -1.47 16.32
N MET A 322 4.25 -1.36 15.79
CA MET A 322 4.64 -2.04 14.56
C MET A 322 4.62 -3.57 14.70
N PHE A 323 5.47 -4.16 15.56
CA PHE A 323 5.60 -5.63 15.70
C PHE A 323 5.06 -6.23 17.00
N HIS A 324 4.76 -5.41 18.01
CA HIS A 324 4.22 -5.86 19.30
C HIS A 324 2.74 -5.49 19.52
N GLY A 325 2.18 -4.68 18.60
CA GLY A 325 0.84 -4.13 18.72
C GLY A 325 0.65 -3.22 19.94
N TYR A 326 -0.51 -2.57 20.00
CA TYR A 326 -0.98 -1.83 21.16
C TYR A 326 -2.11 -2.61 21.85
N PRO A 327 -1.92 -3.09 23.09
CA PRO A 327 -2.96 -3.81 23.79
C PRO A 327 -4.13 -2.88 24.13
N VAL A 328 -5.35 -3.33 23.84
CA VAL A 328 -6.59 -2.60 24.12
C VAL A 328 -7.70 -3.55 24.56
N ASP A 329 -8.77 -2.99 25.14
CA ASP A 329 -10.01 -3.72 25.40
C ASP A 329 -10.72 -4.11 24.09
N HIS A 330 -11.51 -5.18 24.10
CA HIS A 330 -12.18 -5.70 22.90
C HIS A 330 -13.14 -4.68 22.25
N GLU A 331 -13.74 -3.82 23.06
CA GLU A 331 -14.62 -2.73 22.66
C GLU A 331 -13.90 -1.68 21.78
N ALA A 332 -12.57 -1.59 21.90
CA ALA A 332 -11.73 -0.67 21.14
C ALA A 332 -11.19 -1.25 19.82
N ILE A 333 -11.72 -2.37 19.33
CA ILE A 333 -11.28 -3.01 18.07
C ILE A 333 -11.25 -2.06 16.85
N ASN A 334 -12.15 -1.08 16.81
CA ASN A 334 -12.22 -0.12 15.72
C ASN A 334 -11.36 1.11 15.92
N PHE A 335 -10.78 1.29 17.11
CA PHE A 335 -9.92 2.43 17.43
C PHE A 335 -8.65 2.42 16.59
N ASN A 336 -8.11 3.61 16.33
CA ASN A 336 -6.84 3.81 15.66
C ASN A 336 -5.95 4.71 16.53
N PRO A 337 -4.96 4.15 17.26
CA PRO A 337 -4.14 4.90 18.20
C PRO A 337 -2.98 5.64 17.54
N PHE A 338 -2.74 5.42 16.24
CA PHE A 338 -1.50 5.83 15.58
C PHE A 338 -1.66 7.20 14.93
N PRO A 339 -1.03 8.27 15.46
CA PRO A 339 -1.21 9.61 14.91
C PRO A 339 -0.57 9.72 13.51
N PRO A 340 -1.13 10.58 12.63
CA PRO A 340 -0.55 10.84 11.33
C PRO A 340 0.78 11.59 11.46
N ILE A 341 1.71 11.31 10.54
CA ILE A 341 3.07 11.86 10.56
C ILE A 341 3.34 12.57 9.25
N ARG A 342 3.82 13.81 9.32
CA ARG A 342 4.23 14.53 8.10
C ARG A 342 5.49 13.88 7.52
N GLY A 343 5.42 13.48 6.26
CA GLY A 343 6.58 13.03 5.52
C GLY A 343 7.57 14.19 5.35
N VAL A 344 8.82 13.97 5.73
CA VAL A 344 9.92 14.92 5.54
C VAL A 344 11.17 14.16 5.12
N ASN A 345 11.88 14.66 4.11
CA ASN A 345 13.15 14.07 3.68
C ASN A 345 14.27 14.42 4.66
N SER A 346 14.29 13.74 5.81
CA SER A 346 15.18 14.06 6.91
C SER A 346 15.74 12.78 7.54
N PRO A 347 17.02 12.75 7.92
CA PRO A 347 17.58 11.63 8.69
C PRO A 347 16.96 11.50 10.09
N LYS A 348 16.16 12.48 10.54
CA LYS A 348 15.42 12.44 11.81
C LYS A 348 14.04 11.81 11.69
N LEU A 349 13.51 11.66 10.47
CA LEU A 349 12.29 10.90 10.24
C LEU A 349 12.70 9.44 10.04
N ILE A 350 12.93 8.77 11.16
CA ILE A 350 13.16 7.34 11.24
C ILE A 350 11.84 6.76 11.75
N TYR A 351 11.34 5.71 11.08
CA TYR A 351 10.19 4.96 11.59
C TYR A 351 10.54 4.40 12.95
#